data_AF-A0A1I3TZQ5-F1
#
_entry.id   AF-A0A1I3TZQ5-F1
#
_cell.length_a   1.000
_cell.length_b   1.000
_cell.length_c   1.000
_cell.angle_alpha   90.00
_cell.angle_beta   90.00
_cell.angle_gamma   90.00
#
_symmetry.space_group_name_H-M   'P 1'
#
loop_
_entity.id
_entity.type
_entity.pdbx_description
1 polymer ?
#
loop_
_entity_poly.entity_id
_entity_poly.type
_entity_poly.pdbx_seq_one_letter_code
_entity_poly.pdbx_strand_id
1 'polypeptide(L)' 'MKTSHQPDKNLNKDIISSSGTNISEVKRQNERSGLSYNQVKEMLANANQNQTH' A
#
# COMPACT_ATOMS: atom_id res chain seq x y z
N MET A 1 19.26 -8.26 6.98
CA MET A 1 18.78 -7.23 6.03
C MET A 1 17.27 -7.13 6.14
N LYS A 2 16.77 -6.05 6.73
CA LYS A 2 15.35 -5.67 6.74
C LYS A 2 15.34 -4.17 6.51
N THR A 3 15.02 -3.73 5.30
CA THR A 3 14.85 -2.30 5.02
C THR A 3 13.55 -1.88 5.69
N SER A 4 13.69 -1.37 6.92
CA SER A 4 12.62 -0.74 7.66
C SER A 4 12.21 0.51 6.88
N HIS A 5 11.23 0.36 5.99
CA HIS A 5 10.60 1.48 5.30
C HIS A 5 9.79 2.23 6.35
N GLN A 6 10.45 3.17 7.01
CA GLN A 6 9.79 4.17 7.83
C GLN A 6 8.84 4.94 6.91
N PRO A 7 7.54 5.04 7.22
CA PRO A 7 6.63 5.86 6.44
C PRO A 7 7.03 7.32 6.65
N ASP A 8 7.53 7.97 5.60
CA ASP A 8 7.86 9.39 5.61
C ASP A 8 6.62 10.20 5.99
N LYS A 9 6.58 10.66 7.24
CA LYS A 9 5.53 11.52 7.80
C LYS A 9 5.68 12.95 7.30
N ASN A 10 5.54 13.17 5.99
CA ASN A 10 5.43 14.52 5.44
C ASN A 10 4.14 14.67 4.63
N LEU A 11 3.03 14.88 5.35
CA LEU A 11 1.69 14.98 4.78
C LEU A 11 1.37 16.30 4.05
N ASN A 12 2.33 17.22 3.88
CA ASN A 12 2.05 18.56 3.31
C ASN A 12 3.12 19.06 2.32
N LYS A 13 3.73 18.17 1.55
CA LYS A 13 4.53 18.56 0.38
C LYS A 13 4.08 17.75 -0.82
N ASP A 14 3.56 18.42 -1.85
CA ASP A 14 3.27 17.79 -3.12
C ASP A 14 4.57 17.24 -3.71
N ILE A 15 4.74 15.92 -3.66
CA ILE A 15 5.91 15.26 -4.25
C ILE A 15 5.58 15.06 -5.72
N ILE A 16 6.17 15.88 -6.59
CA ILE A 16 6.05 15.75 -8.03
C ILE A 16 7.26 14.98 -8.56
N SER A 17 6.99 13.87 -9.25
CA SER A 17 8.00 13.10 -10.00
C SER A 17 8.63 13.96 -11.11
N SER A 18 9.83 13.61 -11.56
CA SER A 18 10.45 14.22 -12.75
C SER A 18 9.58 14.10 -14.02
N SER A 19 8.69 13.10 -14.05
CA SER A 19 7.66 12.90 -15.09
C SER A 19 6.42 13.79 -14.92
N GLY A 20 6.39 14.69 -13.93
CA GLY A 20 5.23 15.55 -13.63
C GLY A 20 4.12 14.87 -12.81
N THR A 21 4.33 13.63 -12.37
CA THR A 21 3.32 12.86 -11.61
C THR A 21 3.24 13.33 -10.16
N ASN A 22 2.05 13.71 -9.67
CA ASN A 22 1.83 13.96 -8.24
C ASN A 22 1.76 12.64 -7.47
N ILE A 23 2.84 12.30 -6.78
CA ILE A 23 2.99 11.07 -6.00
C ILE A 23 2.07 11.08 -4.76
N SER A 24 1.81 12.25 -4.17
CA SER A 24 0.92 12.39 -3.01
C SER A 24 -0.53 12.06 -3.38
N GLU A 25 -0.98 12.50 -4.56
CA GLU A 25 -2.29 12.17 -5.12
C GLU A 25 -2.44 10.67 -5.38
N VAL A 26 -1.45 10.08 -6.05
CA VAL A 26 -1.46 8.66 -6.40
C VAL A 26 -1.48 7.78 -5.14
N LYS A 27 -0.70 8.13 -4.10
CA LYS A 27 -0.75 7.41 -2.82
C LYS A 27 -2.14 7.46 -2.18
N ARG A 28 -2.76 8.63 -2.14
CA ARG A 28 -4.12 8.80 -1.59
C ARG A 28 -5.16 8.01 -2.38
N GLN A 29 -5.02 7.95 -3.70
CA GLN A 29 -5.90 7.14 -4.54
C GLN A 29 -5.67 5.65 -4.28
N ASN A 30 -4.42 5.21 -4.20
CA ASN A 30 -4.08 3.81 -3.90
C ASN A 30 -4.61 3.34 -2.54
N GLU A 31 -4.58 4.20 -1.53
CA GLU A 31 -5.22 3.94 -0.22
C GLU A 31 -6.75 3.79 -0.33
N ARG A 32 -7.39 4.40 -1.33
CA ARG A 32 -8.83 4.36 -1.59
C ARG A 32 -9.25 3.31 -2.63
N SER A 33 -8.32 2.76 -3.41
CA SER A 33 -8.62 1.92 -4.58
C SER A 33 -8.92 0.46 -4.26
N GLY A 34 -8.87 0.03 -2.99
CA GLY A 34 -9.30 -1.31 -2.60
C GLY A 34 -8.53 -1.88 -1.43
N LEU A 35 -8.53 -3.21 -1.32
CA LEU A 35 -7.82 -3.91 -0.28
C LEU A 35 -6.32 -3.65 -0.41
N SER A 36 -5.70 -3.22 0.69
CA SER A 36 -4.25 -3.21 0.81
C SER A 36 -3.70 -4.61 0.56
N TYR A 37 -2.48 -4.67 0.05
CA TYR A 37 -1.71 -5.91 -0.11
C TYR A 37 -1.78 -6.80 1.15
N ASN A 38 -1.70 -6.20 2.34
CA ASN A 38 -1.79 -6.94 3.61
C ASN A 38 -3.17 -7.55 3.83
N GLN A 39 -4.24 -6.81 3.51
CA GLN A 39 -5.62 -7.29 3.64
C GLN A 39 -5.90 -8.43 2.65
N VAL A 40 -5.37 -8.35 1.43
CA VAL A 40 -5.45 -9.45 0.45
C VAL A 40 -4.68 -10.67 0.95
N LYS A 41 -3.48 -10.49 1.51
CA LYS A 41 -2.69 -11.58 2.09
C LYS A 41 -3.44 -12.29 3.21
N GLU A 42 -4.04 -11.54 4.14
CA GLU A 42 -4.87 -12.10 5.22
C GLU A 42 -6.09 -12.83 4.67
N MET A 43 -6.79 -12.25 3.71
CA MET A 43 -7.95 -12.89 3.06
C MET A 43 -7.56 -14.21 2.38
N LEU A 44 -6.44 -14.23 1.65
CA LEU A 44 -5.93 -15.45 1.01
C LEU A 44 -5.46 -16.48 2.04
N ALA A 45 -4.79 -16.06 3.11
CA ALA A 45 -4.40 -16.96 4.18
C ALA A 45 -5.63 -17.64 4.79
N ASN A 46 -6.67 -16.86 5.13
CA ASN A 46 -7.93 -17.35 5.67
C ASN A 46 -8.67 -18.27 4.68
N ALA A 47 -8.71 -17.92 3.40
CA ALA A 47 -9.35 -18.75 2.37
C ALA A 47 -8.66 -20.11 2.21
N ASN A 48 -7.32 -20.14 2.26
CA ASN A 48 -6.53 -21.37 2.13
C ASN A 48 -6.58 -22.25 3.41
N GLN A 49 -6.80 -21.67 4.60
CA GLN A 49 -7.04 -22.49 5.81
C GLN A 49 -8.32 -23.32 5.72
N ASN A 50 -9.31 -22.88 4.93
CA ASN A 50 -10.60 -23.57 4.78
C ASN A 50 -10.59 -24.69 3.72
N GLN A 51 -9.44 -25.01 3.10
CA GLN A 51 -9.30 -26.09 2.10
C GLN A 51 -8.47 -27.28 2.58
N THR A 52 -8.18 -27.38 3.88
CA THR A 52 -7.47 -28.54 4.44
C THR A 52 -8.33 -29.27 5.47
N HIS A 53 -9.43 -29.89 5.05
CA HIS A 53 -10.10 -30.99 5.77
C HIS A 53 -10.86 -31.88 4.78
#